data_AF-A0A1W1D9G3-F1
#
_entry.id   AF-A0A1W1D9G3-F1
#
_cell.length_a   1.000
_cell.length_b   1.000
_cell.length_c   1.000
_cell.angle_alpha   90.00
_cell.angle_beta   90.00
_cell.angle_gamma   90.00
#
_symmetry.space_group_name_H-M   'P 1'
#
loop_
_entity.id
_entity.type
_entity.pdbx_description
1 polymer ?
#
loop_
_entity_poly.entity_id
_entity_poly.type
_entity_poly.pdbx_seq_one_letter_code
_entity_poly.pdbx_strand_id
1 'polypeptide(L)'
;MLFCATAQSNTQHPGLTSNYDNVLQANIDDLNLSDTGITKKQLRGLWPHYLSPSRTLIDLGNIKTPVHTRFVNAGHYFSDQLIYGKDSKSIYELDVYVAKDQLTRIISQNLIVCEYKINLDSYYGNKHFDNLDKIKNDYLDYASDTGANARSFIDQEYLQGYVSDKNGYNDGLIHVLINNRVLSLLASDCTKMVGKEQIIKDLTEWGKLLIKANQ
;
A
#
# COMPACT_ATOMS: atom_id res chain seq x y z
N MET A 1 -7.92 -14.95 -67.46
CA MET A 1 -6.96 -15.89 -66.84
C MET A 1 -6.13 -15.10 -65.84
N LEU A 2 -6.50 -15.16 -64.56
CA LEU A 2 -5.73 -14.56 -63.47
C LEU A 2 -4.80 -15.63 -62.91
N PHE A 3 -3.50 -15.36 -62.93
CA PHE A 3 -2.48 -16.17 -62.27
C PHE A 3 -2.40 -15.77 -60.79
N CYS A 4 -2.64 -16.74 -59.90
CA CYS A 4 -2.34 -16.62 -58.47
C CYS A 4 -0.84 -16.82 -58.26
N ALA A 5 -0.16 -15.80 -57.72
CA ALA A 5 1.16 -15.96 -57.12
C ALA A 5 0.97 -16.28 -55.63
N THR A 6 1.44 -17.45 -55.20
CA THR A 6 1.49 -17.84 -53.78
C THR A 6 2.65 -17.12 -53.09
N ALA A 7 2.34 -16.14 -52.24
CA ALA A 7 3.32 -15.56 -51.33
C ALA A 7 3.56 -16.54 -50.16
N GLN A 8 4.72 -17.21 -50.16
CA GLN A 8 5.24 -17.89 -48.98
C GLN A 8 5.54 -16.84 -47.90
N SER A 9 4.80 -16.90 -46.80
CA SER A 9 5.11 -16.12 -45.59
C SER A 9 6.20 -16.85 -44.80
N ASN A 10 7.45 -16.43 -44.99
CA ASN A 10 8.52 -16.65 -44.03
C ASN A 10 8.38 -15.62 -42.91
N THR A 11 7.54 -15.89 -41.91
CA THR A 11 7.64 -15.19 -40.63
C THR A 11 8.57 -15.98 -39.71
N GLN A 12 9.87 -15.75 -39.89
CA GLN A 12 10.81 -15.88 -38.77
C GLN A 12 10.32 -14.93 -37.68
N HIS A 13 9.85 -15.48 -36.56
CA HIS A 13 9.70 -14.72 -35.33
C HIS A 13 11.06 -14.11 -34.97
N PRO A 14 11.19 -12.77 -34.84
CA PRO A 14 12.37 -12.20 -34.21
C PRO A 14 12.41 -12.75 -32.79
N GLY A 15 13.52 -13.43 -32.46
CA GLY A 15 13.75 -14.00 -31.14
C GLY A 15 13.55 -12.93 -30.06
N LEU A 16 12.65 -13.22 -29.12
CA LEU A 16 12.50 -12.49 -27.87
C LEU A 16 13.74 -12.75 -27.00
N THR A 17 14.84 -12.11 -27.35
CA THR A 17 16.00 -11.98 -26.48
C THR A 17 16.43 -10.52 -26.51
N SER A 18 16.41 -9.91 -25.32
CA SER A 18 16.93 -8.60 -24.93
C SER A 18 15.94 -7.43 -24.79
N ASN A 19 16.03 -6.82 -23.61
CA ASN A 19 15.66 -5.45 -23.22
C ASN A 19 14.23 -5.16 -22.74
N TYR A 20 13.80 -5.85 -21.68
CA TYR A 20 12.85 -5.24 -20.72
C TYR A 20 13.53 -4.22 -19.79
N ASP A 21 14.86 -4.23 -19.68
CA ASP A 21 15.62 -3.28 -18.85
C ASP A 21 15.66 -1.84 -19.41
N ASN A 22 15.23 -1.64 -20.65
CA ASN A 22 15.24 -0.33 -21.33
C ASN A 22 13.84 0.27 -21.51
N VAL A 23 12.81 -0.24 -20.82
CA VAL A 23 11.51 0.43 -20.78
C VAL A 23 11.64 1.66 -19.87
N LEU A 24 12.12 2.74 -20.48
CA LEU A 24 11.97 4.15 -20.12
C LEU A 24 11.86 4.43 -18.61
N GLN A 25 13.02 4.71 -17.99
CA GLN A 25 13.10 5.57 -16.81
C GLN A 25 12.58 6.97 -17.16
N ALA A 26 11.27 7.15 -17.20
CA ALA A 26 10.68 8.48 -17.30
C ALA A 26 10.67 9.08 -15.89
N ASN A 27 11.46 10.14 -15.65
CA ASN A 27 11.31 10.93 -14.44
C ASN A 27 9.93 11.61 -14.52
N ILE A 28 9.15 11.53 -13.44
CA ILE A 28 7.87 12.24 -13.37
C ILE A 28 8.05 13.76 -13.50
N ASP A 29 9.26 14.26 -13.24
CA ASP A 29 9.59 15.67 -13.50
C ASP A 29 9.50 16.01 -14.99
N ASP A 30 9.75 15.04 -15.88
CA ASP A 30 9.71 15.17 -17.33
C ASP A 30 8.29 15.02 -17.90
N LEU A 31 7.32 14.58 -17.09
CA LEU A 31 5.91 14.50 -17.48
C LEU A 31 5.26 15.88 -17.36
N ASN A 32 4.94 16.48 -18.50
CA ASN A 32 4.23 17.75 -18.59
C ASN A 32 2.72 17.50 -18.41
N LEU A 33 2.29 17.44 -17.14
CA LEU A 33 0.96 16.98 -16.72
C LEU A 33 -0.11 18.09 -16.65
N SER A 34 0.22 19.30 -17.08
CA SER A 34 -0.65 20.48 -17.02
C SER A 34 -2.03 20.26 -17.63
N ASP A 35 -2.14 19.39 -18.62
CA ASP A 35 -3.35 19.26 -19.46
C ASP A 35 -4.32 18.18 -18.96
N THR A 36 -3.95 17.43 -17.91
CA THR A 36 -4.77 16.32 -17.39
C THR A 36 -5.49 16.63 -16.09
N GLY A 37 -5.20 17.78 -15.45
CA GLY A 37 -5.80 18.15 -14.16
C GLY A 37 -5.38 17.27 -12.98
N ILE A 38 -4.46 16.32 -13.20
CA ILE A 38 -3.91 15.44 -12.17
C ILE A 38 -2.55 16.00 -11.75
N THR A 39 -2.36 16.29 -10.47
CA THR A 39 -1.08 16.81 -9.98
C THR A 39 -0.03 15.68 -9.92
N LYS A 40 1.25 16.01 -10.12
CA LYS A 40 2.38 15.08 -9.89
C LYS A 40 2.31 14.42 -8.50
N LYS A 41 1.75 15.14 -7.53
CA LYS A 41 1.55 14.71 -6.15
C LYS A 41 0.41 13.71 -6.01
N GLN A 42 -0.71 13.96 -6.70
CA GLN A 42 -1.81 13.01 -6.82
C GLN A 42 -1.39 11.72 -7.54
N LEU A 43 -0.51 11.78 -8.55
CA LEU A 43 0.02 10.56 -9.19
C LEU A 43 0.95 9.76 -8.26
N ARG A 44 1.80 10.44 -7.49
CA ARG A 44 2.65 9.79 -6.46
C ARG A 44 1.81 9.12 -5.36
N GLY A 45 0.62 9.65 -5.06
CA GLY A 45 -0.32 9.09 -4.07
C GLY A 45 -1.33 8.06 -4.60
N LEU A 46 -1.83 8.20 -5.84
CA LEU A 46 -2.85 7.33 -6.45
C LEU A 46 -2.25 6.09 -7.15
N TRP A 47 -1.01 6.17 -7.65
CA TRP A 47 -0.29 5.06 -8.29
C TRP A 47 1.18 4.96 -7.84
N PRO A 48 1.45 4.65 -6.56
CA PRO A 48 2.82 4.61 -6.03
C PRO A 48 3.66 3.45 -6.60
N HIS A 49 3.02 2.40 -7.13
CA HIS A 49 3.67 1.17 -7.61
C HIS A 49 4.32 1.30 -8.98
N TYR A 50 3.94 2.30 -9.79
CA TYR A 50 4.45 2.47 -11.15
C TYR A 50 5.65 3.41 -11.25
N LEU A 51 5.97 4.15 -10.18
CA LEU A 51 6.89 5.31 -10.25
C LEU A 51 8.24 5.10 -9.56
N SER A 52 8.55 3.91 -9.06
CA SER A 52 9.88 3.64 -8.49
C SER A 52 10.43 2.30 -9.00
N PRO A 53 11.28 2.33 -10.05
CA PRO A 53 11.97 1.15 -10.57
C PRO A 53 12.94 0.51 -9.57
N SER A 54 13.15 1.13 -8.41
CA SER A 54 14.14 0.74 -7.41
C SER A 54 13.56 0.48 -6.02
N ARG A 55 12.25 0.21 -5.90
CA ARG A 55 11.74 -0.43 -4.68
C ARG A 55 12.18 -1.89 -4.70
N THR A 56 13.47 -2.12 -4.46
CA THR A 56 13.86 -3.40 -3.87
C THR A 56 13.02 -3.48 -2.61
N LEU A 57 12.09 -4.41 -2.67
CA LEU A 57 11.19 -4.76 -1.61
C LEU A 57 12.00 -5.01 -0.33
N ILE A 58 11.48 -4.57 0.82
CA ILE A 58 12.17 -4.80 2.08
C ILE A 58 11.82 -6.23 2.47
N ASP A 59 12.82 -7.10 2.58
CA ASP A 59 12.63 -8.37 3.27
C ASP A 59 12.21 -8.08 4.73
N LEU A 60 10.90 -8.25 4.98
CA LEU A 60 10.30 -8.15 6.31
C LEU A 60 10.66 -9.35 7.19
N GLY A 61 11.39 -10.36 6.70
CA GLY A 61 11.79 -11.54 7.47
C GLY A 61 12.55 -11.23 8.76
N ASN A 62 13.20 -10.07 8.84
CA ASN A 62 13.89 -9.59 10.05
C ASN A 62 13.03 -8.67 10.93
N ILE A 63 11.81 -8.32 10.52
CA ILE A 63 10.86 -7.54 11.31
C ILE A 63 9.93 -8.51 12.04
N LYS A 64 9.94 -8.44 13.36
CA LYS A 64 9.00 -9.17 14.20
C LYS A 64 7.63 -8.48 14.13
N THR A 65 6.62 -9.18 13.62
CA THR A 65 5.23 -8.73 13.63
C THR A 65 4.51 -9.23 14.88
N PRO A 66 4.18 -8.35 15.85
CA PRO A 66 3.50 -8.77 17.08
C PRO A 66 2.04 -9.16 16.80
N VAL A 67 1.51 -10.04 17.63
CA VAL A 67 0.08 -10.40 17.60
C VAL A 67 -0.73 -9.28 18.26
N HIS A 68 -1.64 -8.67 17.50
CA HIS A 68 -2.64 -7.73 18.05
C HIS A 68 -3.87 -8.52 18.53
N THR A 69 -4.42 -8.17 19.68
CA THR A 69 -5.51 -8.95 20.31
C THR A 69 -6.81 -8.95 19.50
N ARG A 70 -7.12 -7.83 18.82
CA ARG A 70 -8.32 -7.65 17.99
C ARG A 70 -8.22 -8.15 16.55
N PHE A 71 -7.02 -8.37 16.03
CA PHE A 71 -6.79 -8.71 14.63
C PHE A 71 -6.13 -10.07 14.46
N VAL A 72 -6.29 -10.67 13.30
CA VAL A 72 -5.57 -11.88 12.88
C VAL A 72 -5.02 -11.71 11.48
N ASN A 73 -3.91 -12.39 11.18
CA ASN A 73 -3.35 -12.41 9.85
C ASN A 73 -4.32 -13.15 8.90
N ALA A 74 -4.80 -12.45 7.86
CA ALA A 74 -5.74 -12.98 6.89
C ALA A 74 -5.18 -14.18 6.12
N GLY A 75 -3.87 -14.23 5.88
CA GLY A 75 -3.19 -15.33 5.19
C GLY A 75 -3.24 -16.67 5.92
N HIS A 76 -3.61 -16.68 7.21
CA HIS A 76 -3.87 -17.94 7.94
C HIS A 76 -5.26 -18.53 7.66
N TYR A 77 -6.18 -17.74 7.10
CA TYR A 77 -7.59 -18.13 6.95
C TYR A 77 -8.06 -18.11 5.49
N PHE A 78 -7.41 -17.32 4.64
CA PHE A 78 -7.89 -17.01 3.30
C PHE A 78 -6.80 -17.22 2.26
N SER A 79 -7.20 -17.56 1.03
CA SER A 79 -6.27 -17.66 -0.09
C SER A 79 -5.76 -16.28 -0.51
N ASP A 80 -4.56 -16.23 -1.09
CA ASP A 80 -4.01 -14.99 -1.67
C ASP A 80 -4.98 -14.36 -2.67
N GLN A 81 -5.67 -15.17 -3.48
CA GLN A 81 -6.67 -14.67 -4.42
C GLN A 81 -7.83 -13.94 -3.73
N LEU A 82 -8.24 -14.38 -2.53
CA LEU A 82 -9.28 -13.70 -1.77
C LEU A 82 -8.78 -12.40 -1.13
N ILE A 83 -7.53 -12.38 -0.68
CA ILE A 83 -6.91 -11.25 0.02
C ILE A 83 -6.51 -10.12 -0.94
N TYR A 84 -5.89 -10.48 -2.07
CA TYR A 84 -5.28 -9.54 -3.03
C TYR A 84 -6.04 -9.47 -4.36
N GLY A 85 -7.06 -10.30 -4.57
CA GLY A 85 -7.81 -10.35 -5.82
C GLY A 85 -7.04 -11.06 -6.93
N LYS A 86 -7.07 -10.49 -8.15
CA LYS A 86 -6.28 -11.01 -9.28
C LYS A 86 -4.81 -10.60 -9.21
N ASP A 87 -4.49 -9.63 -8.36
CA ASP A 87 -3.14 -9.15 -8.16
C ASP A 87 -2.44 -10.02 -7.10
N SER A 88 -1.14 -10.27 -7.24
CA SER A 88 -0.42 -11.19 -6.35
C SER A 88 0.14 -10.48 -5.11
N LYS A 89 0.29 -11.24 -4.00
CA LYS A 89 0.98 -10.80 -2.78
C LYS A 89 2.35 -10.18 -3.06
N SER A 90 3.06 -10.71 -4.06
CA SER A 90 4.39 -10.23 -4.48
C SER A 90 4.42 -8.82 -5.08
N ILE A 91 3.27 -8.29 -5.51
CA ILE A 91 3.17 -6.91 -6.05
C ILE A 91 3.05 -5.89 -4.91
N TYR A 92 2.50 -6.29 -3.76
CA TYR A 92 2.14 -5.37 -2.68
C TYR A 92 2.94 -5.54 -1.38
N GLU A 93 3.61 -6.68 -1.13
CA GLU A 93 4.28 -7.02 0.14
C GLU A 93 3.52 -6.55 1.38
N LEU A 94 2.22 -6.86 1.34
CA LEU A 94 1.28 -6.31 2.26
C LEU A 94 0.73 -7.46 3.08
N ASP A 95 0.99 -7.45 4.39
CA ASP A 95 0.32 -8.38 5.28
C ASP A 95 -1.02 -7.75 5.68
N VAL A 96 -2.11 -8.42 5.26
CA VAL A 96 -3.47 -8.03 5.61
C VAL A 96 -3.86 -8.68 6.92
N TYR A 97 -4.36 -7.87 7.84
CA TYR A 97 -4.94 -8.33 9.08
C TYR A 97 -6.39 -7.89 9.18
N VAL A 98 -7.28 -8.82 9.51
CA VAL A 98 -8.71 -8.55 9.64
C VAL A 98 -9.13 -8.60 11.11
N ALA A 99 -10.11 -7.78 11.48
CA ALA A 99 -10.67 -7.83 12.82
C ALA A 99 -11.35 -9.20 13.05
N LYS A 100 -11.11 -9.78 14.23
CA LYS A 100 -11.54 -11.16 14.56
C LYS A 100 -13.06 -11.35 14.46
N ASP A 101 -13.82 -10.32 14.82
CA ASP A 101 -15.28 -10.33 14.76
C ASP A 101 -15.84 -10.32 13.32
N GLN A 102 -15.02 -9.98 12.31
CA GLN A 102 -15.40 -10.03 10.90
C GLN A 102 -15.17 -11.41 10.26
N LEU A 103 -14.36 -12.29 10.88
CA LEU A 103 -13.96 -13.56 10.28
C LEU A 103 -15.14 -14.42 9.83
N THR A 104 -16.15 -14.59 10.69
CA THR A 104 -17.33 -15.41 10.38
C THR A 104 -18.07 -14.90 9.15
N ARG A 105 -18.18 -13.57 9.01
CA ARG A 105 -18.83 -12.95 7.85
C ARG A 105 -18.01 -13.15 6.59
N ILE A 106 -16.71 -12.89 6.65
CA ILE A 106 -15.81 -13.04 5.51
C ILE A 106 -15.79 -14.49 5.02
N ILE A 107 -15.74 -15.46 5.94
CA ILE A 107 -15.78 -16.89 5.62
C ILE A 107 -17.10 -17.25 4.93
N SER A 108 -18.25 -16.79 5.45
CA SER A 108 -19.55 -17.16 4.88
C SER A 108 -19.79 -16.53 3.51
N GLN A 109 -19.28 -15.32 3.29
CA GLN A 109 -19.44 -14.60 2.02
C GLN A 109 -18.31 -14.89 1.03
N ASN A 110 -17.22 -15.51 1.49
CA ASN A 110 -15.99 -15.70 0.73
C ASN A 110 -15.54 -14.41 0.04
N LEU A 111 -15.56 -13.30 0.79
CA LEU A 111 -15.34 -11.95 0.26
C LEU A 111 -14.72 -11.04 1.32
N ILE A 112 -13.62 -10.37 0.99
CA ILE A 112 -13.01 -9.31 1.81
C ILE A 112 -13.28 -7.97 1.13
N VAL A 113 -14.48 -7.43 1.33
CA VAL A 113 -14.88 -6.12 0.78
C VAL A 113 -15.31 -5.20 1.90
N CYS A 114 -14.74 -4.00 1.92
CA CYS A 114 -15.03 -2.97 2.90
C CYS A 114 -14.84 -3.41 4.37
N GLU A 115 -14.07 -4.47 4.60
CA GLU A 115 -13.79 -5.00 5.94
C GLU A 115 -12.85 -4.09 6.72
N TYR A 116 -13.07 -3.97 8.03
CA TYR A 116 -12.11 -3.29 8.88
C TYR A 116 -10.85 -4.12 8.99
N LYS A 117 -9.81 -3.66 8.29
CA LYS A 117 -8.54 -4.33 8.14
C LYS A 117 -7.39 -3.37 8.37
N ILE A 118 -6.27 -3.94 8.76
CA ILE A 118 -5.00 -3.23 8.86
C ILE A 118 -4.01 -3.87 7.91
N ASN A 119 -3.41 -3.03 7.08
CA ASN A 119 -2.37 -3.43 6.15
C ASN A 119 -1.02 -3.01 6.73
N LEU A 120 -0.10 -3.96 6.90
CA LEU A 120 1.30 -3.65 7.16
C LEU A 120 2.04 -3.60 5.83
N ASP A 121 2.65 -2.45 5.52
CA ASP A 121 3.41 -2.24 4.30
C ASP A 121 4.80 -1.65 4.54
N SER A 122 5.64 -1.75 3.50
CA SER A 122 6.92 -1.08 3.38
C SER A 122 6.83 0.08 2.37
N TYR A 123 5.87 1.00 2.54
CA TYR A 123 5.59 2.08 1.57
C TYR A 123 6.84 2.83 1.08
N TYR A 124 7.85 3.03 1.93
CA TYR A 124 9.08 3.74 1.55
C TYR A 124 10.19 2.83 1.00
N GLY A 125 9.96 1.52 0.89
CA GLY A 125 10.92 0.51 0.42
C GLY A 125 12.22 0.53 1.24
N ASN A 126 13.33 0.11 0.63
CA ASN A 126 14.64 0.05 1.30
C ASN A 126 15.29 1.41 1.63
N LYS A 127 14.55 2.52 1.59
CA LYS A 127 15.05 3.83 2.03
C LYS A 127 15.37 3.81 3.51
N HIS A 128 16.39 4.58 3.90
CA HIS A 128 16.78 4.74 5.30
C HIS A 128 16.46 6.16 5.78
N PHE A 129 15.93 6.22 7.00
CA PHE A 129 15.49 7.45 7.64
C PHE A 129 16.06 7.52 9.04
N ASP A 130 16.61 8.68 9.39
CA ASP A 130 17.09 8.95 10.75
C ASP A 130 15.92 9.22 11.70
N ASN A 131 14.85 9.84 11.17
CA ASN A 131 13.59 10.10 11.86
C ASN A 131 12.43 10.23 10.84
N LEU A 132 11.21 10.39 11.34
CA LEU A 132 10.02 10.53 10.50
C LEU A 132 9.71 11.97 10.03
N ASP A 133 10.52 12.98 10.36
CA ASP A 133 10.22 14.39 10.02
C ASP A 133 10.14 14.63 8.51
N LYS A 134 10.98 13.92 7.75
CA LYS A 134 11.08 14.06 6.29
C LYS A 134 9.81 13.65 5.54
N ILE A 135 8.93 12.89 6.18
CA ILE A 135 7.70 12.34 5.57
C ILE A 135 6.43 12.82 6.29
N LYS A 136 6.58 13.70 7.28
CA LYS A 136 5.51 14.10 8.19
C LYS A 136 4.29 14.69 7.50
N ASN A 137 4.50 15.43 6.41
CA ASN A 137 3.43 16.11 5.68
C ASN A 137 2.92 15.31 4.48
N ASP A 138 3.60 14.24 4.08
CA ASP A 138 3.27 13.49 2.87
C ASP A 138 1.82 12.99 2.90
N TYR A 139 1.38 12.45 4.03
CA TYR A 139 0.00 11.99 4.19
C TYR A 139 -1.03 13.12 4.27
N LEU A 140 -0.75 14.16 5.06
CA LEU A 140 -1.68 15.29 5.23
C LEU A 140 -1.93 15.99 3.91
N ASP A 141 -0.88 16.16 3.12
CA ASP A 141 -0.97 16.76 1.81
C ASP A 141 -1.74 15.87 0.83
N TYR A 142 -1.47 14.56 0.82
CA TYR A 142 -2.22 13.60 0.00
C TYR A 142 -3.72 13.61 0.35
N ALA A 143 -4.06 13.62 1.64
CA ALA A 143 -5.44 13.69 2.09
C ALA A 143 -6.10 14.99 1.63
N SER A 144 -5.41 16.13 1.78
CA SER A 144 -5.91 17.43 1.29
C SER A 144 -6.14 17.42 -0.22
N ASP A 145 -5.18 16.91 -1.00
CA ASP A 145 -5.25 16.81 -2.47
C ASP A 145 -6.40 15.91 -2.96
N THR A 146 -6.83 14.96 -2.14
CA THR A 146 -7.95 14.06 -2.42
C THR A 146 -9.27 14.54 -1.82
N GLY A 147 -9.30 15.71 -1.18
CA GLY A 147 -10.48 16.30 -0.55
C GLY A 147 -10.89 15.60 0.75
N ALA A 148 -9.99 14.83 1.37
CA ALA A 148 -10.18 14.28 2.70
C ALA A 148 -9.70 15.28 3.76
N ASN A 149 -10.39 15.30 4.90
CA ASN A 149 -9.97 16.08 6.05
C ASN A 149 -9.06 15.22 6.93
N ALA A 150 -7.77 15.55 7.01
CA ALA A 150 -6.78 14.79 7.77
C ALA A 150 -6.18 15.59 8.92
N ARG A 151 -5.83 14.88 9.99
CA ARG A 151 -5.06 15.43 11.12
C ARG A 151 -4.09 14.39 11.67
N SER A 152 -2.98 14.86 12.21
CA SER A 152 -2.11 14.03 13.04
C SER A 152 -2.76 13.78 14.41
N PHE A 153 -2.60 12.57 14.94
CA PHE A 153 -2.99 12.20 16.31
C PHE A 153 -1.78 11.77 17.16
N ILE A 154 -0.64 11.50 16.54
CA ILE A 154 0.63 11.22 17.21
C ILE A 154 1.77 11.69 16.30
N ASP A 155 2.78 12.33 16.91
CA ASP A 155 3.89 12.96 16.22
C ASP A 155 5.15 12.83 17.09
N GLN A 156 5.82 11.69 16.94
CA GLN A 156 7.03 11.33 17.67
C GLN A 156 8.11 10.90 16.66
N GLU A 157 9.37 10.95 17.09
CA GLU A 157 10.55 10.67 16.26
C GLU A 157 10.46 9.31 15.51
N TYR A 158 9.94 8.28 16.19
CA TYR A 158 9.83 6.91 15.67
C TYR A 158 8.38 6.47 15.40
N LEU A 159 7.40 7.34 15.66
CA LEU A 159 5.98 7.01 15.56
C LEU A 159 5.14 8.23 15.16
N GLN A 160 4.61 8.24 13.96
CA GLN A 160 3.72 9.28 13.46
C GLN A 160 2.40 8.66 13.02
N GLY A 161 1.28 9.30 13.35
CA GLY A 161 -0.04 8.76 13.03
C GLY A 161 -1.02 9.84 12.63
N TYR A 162 -1.83 9.47 11.65
CA TYR A 162 -2.74 10.34 10.95
C TYR A 162 -4.08 9.66 10.79
N VAL A 163 -5.12 10.48 10.83
CA VAL A 163 -6.47 10.01 10.61
C VAL A 163 -7.18 10.98 9.69
N SER A 164 -7.95 10.44 8.76
CA SER A 164 -8.67 11.21 7.77
C SER A 164 -10.12 10.79 7.67
N ASP A 165 -10.97 11.73 7.26
CA ASP A 165 -12.35 11.47 6.93
C ASP A 165 -12.69 12.03 5.55
N LYS A 166 -13.48 11.26 4.78
CA LYS A 166 -14.00 11.65 3.47
C LYS A 166 -15.35 10.98 3.24
N ASN A 167 -16.40 11.75 2.96
CA ASN A 167 -17.76 11.23 2.72
C ASN A 167 -18.28 10.29 3.84
N GLY A 168 -17.85 10.54 5.08
CA GLY A 168 -18.19 9.74 6.25
C GLY A 168 -17.45 8.40 6.38
N TYR A 169 -16.50 8.10 5.49
CA TYR A 169 -15.53 7.02 5.67
C TYR A 169 -14.36 7.53 6.50
N ASN A 170 -13.84 6.71 7.40
CA ASN A 170 -12.68 7.03 8.21
C ASN A 170 -11.53 6.12 7.81
N ASP A 171 -10.36 6.73 7.60
CA ASP A 171 -9.11 6.02 7.33
C ASP A 171 -8.04 6.49 8.31
N GLY A 172 -7.08 5.63 8.59
CA GLY A 172 -5.94 5.96 9.42
C GLY A 172 -4.65 5.36 8.90
N LEU A 173 -3.56 6.02 9.21
CA LEU A 173 -2.20 5.63 8.87
C LEU A 173 -1.33 5.83 10.10
N ILE A 174 -0.46 4.86 10.40
CA ILE A 174 0.65 5.08 11.32
C ILE A 174 1.95 4.66 10.66
N HIS A 175 2.95 5.54 10.70
CA HIS A 175 4.33 5.26 10.31
C HIS A 175 5.14 4.91 11.55
N VAL A 176 5.89 3.83 11.44
CA VAL A 176 6.77 3.32 12.49
C VAL A 176 8.19 3.23 11.95
N LEU A 177 9.15 3.83 12.64
CA LEU A 177 10.56 3.71 12.30
C LEU A 177 11.20 2.54 13.06
N ILE A 178 11.65 1.52 12.34
CA ILE A 178 12.31 0.33 12.88
C ILE A 178 13.61 0.12 12.11
N ASN A 179 14.75 0.09 12.80
CA ASN A 179 16.07 -0.11 12.19
C ASN A 179 16.30 0.83 10.99
N ASN A 180 15.96 2.12 11.16
CA ASN A 180 16.01 3.18 10.14
C ASN A 180 15.12 2.94 8.92
N ARG A 181 14.17 2.00 8.97
CA ARG A 181 13.20 1.72 7.90
C ARG A 181 11.80 2.08 8.35
N VAL A 182 11.01 2.65 7.46
CA VAL A 182 9.63 3.04 7.76
C VAL A 182 8.68 1.92 7.34
N LEU A 183 7.90 1.46 8.31
CA LEU A 183 6.75 0.59 8.10
C LEU A 183 5.47 1.39 8.27
N SER A 184 4.44 1.07 7.51
CA SER A 184 3.14 1.71 7.66
C SER A 184 2.07 0.71 8.05
N LEU A 185 1.20 1.07 9.01
CA LEU A 185 -0.07 0.42 9.22
C LEU A 185 -1.19 1.30 8.69
N LEU A 186 -2.01 0.76 7.77
CA LEU A 186 -3.15 1.46 7.21
C LEU A 186 -4.45 0.80 7.66
N ALA A 187 -5.35 1.56 8.27
CA ALA A 187 -6.67 1.11 8.68
C ALA A 187 -7.76 1.82 7.86
N SER A 188 -8.76 1.08 7.41
CA SER A 188 -9.90 1.64 6.67
C SER A 188 -11.23 1.15 7.23
N ASP A 189 -12.10 2.08 7.66
CA ASP A 189 -13.47 1.81 8.11
C ASP A 189 -14.47 2.11 7.00
N CYS A 190 -14.47 1.25 5.98
CA CYS A 190 -15.40 1.37 4.87
C CYS A 190 -16.85 1.05 5.27
N THR A 191 -17.09 0.31 6.36
CA THR A 191 -18.45 0.03 6.86
C THR A 191 -19.04 1.17 7.69
N LYS A 192 -18.22 2.15 8.10
CA LYS A 192 -18.59 3.27 8.98
C LYS A 192 -19.07 2.80 10.36
N MET A 193 -18.65 1.61 10.78
CA MET A 193 -19.10 1.00 12.03
C MET A 193 -18.11 1.20 13.18
N VAL A 194 -16.83 1.38 12.85
CA VAL A 194 -15.74 1.40 13.84
C VAL A 194 -15.50 2.82 14.34
N GLY A 195 -15.48 3.78 13.42
CA GLY A 195 -15.25 5.18 13.70
C GLY A 195 -13.78 5.55 13.94
N LYS A 196 -13.54 6.84 13.81
CA LYS A 196 -12.24 7.50 13.91
C LYS A 196 -11.47 7.20 15.21
N GLU A 197 -12.15 7.22 16.35
CA GLU A 197 -11.49 7.03 17.66
C GLU A 197 -10.94 5.61 17.83
N GLN A 198 -11.66 4.61 17.31
CA GLN A 198 -11.22 3.23 17.41
C GLN A 198 -10.07 2.92 16.43
N ILE A 199 -10.07 3.56 15.24
CA ILE A 199 -8.92 3.56 14.32
C ILE A 199 -7.67 4.10 15.02
N ILE A 200 -7.76 5.28 15.63
CA ILE A 200 -6.65 5.91 16.36
C ILE A 200 -6.11 4.96 17.43
N LYS A 201 -7.01 4.36 18.23
CA LYS A 201 -6.64 3.43 19.29
C LYS A 201 -5.91 2.20 18.76
N ASP A 202 -6.46 1.52 17.75
CA ASP A 202 -5.87 0.29 17.20
C ASP A 202 -4.51 0.55 16.55
N LEU A 203 -4.41 1.60 15.74
CA LEU A 203 -3.16 1.97 15.09
C LEU A 203 -2.09 2.37 16.11
N THR A 204 -2.46 3.14 17.14
CA THR A 204 -1.52 3.54 18.21
C THR A 204 -1.03 2.34 19.01
N GLU A 205 -1.93 1.43 19.41
CA GLU A 205 -1.58 0.22 20.15
C GLU A 205 -0.61 -0.63 19.33
N TRP A 206 -0.93 -0.85 18.05
CA TRP A 206 -0.12 -1.69 17.19
C TRP A 206 1.22 -1.07 16.82
N GLY A 207 1.27 0.22 16.51
CA GLY A 207 2.54 0.92 16.26
C GLY A 207 3.50 0.80 17.46
N LYS A 208 2.99 0.92 18.69
CA LYS A 208 3.78 0.71 19.92
C LYS A 208 4.22 -0.75 20.09
N LEU A 209 3.36 -1.71 19.79
CA LEU A 209 3.73 -3.13 19.83
C LEU A 209 4.82 -3.46 18.81
N LEU A 210 4.76 -2.89 17.60
CA LEU A 210 5.77 -3.07 16.55
C LEU A 210 7.13 -2.55 17.00
N ILE A 211 7.18 -1.34 17.57
CA ILE A 211 8.42 -0.78 18.13
C ILE A 211 8.96 -1.71 19.22
N LYS A 212 8.13 -2.09 20.18
CA LYS A 212 8.53 -2.96 21.30
C LYS A 212 9.04 -4.32 20.85
N ALA A 213 8.46 -4.90 19.80
CA ALA A 213 8.86 -6.20 19.30
C ALA A 213 10.23 -6.19 18.60
N ASN A 214 10.68 -5.02 18.13
CA ASN A 214 11.88 -4.86 17.29
C ASN A 214 12.99 -4.01 17.93
N GLN A 215 12.83 -3.67 19.22
CA GLN A 215 13.89 -3.18 20.10
C GLN A 215 14.50 -4.35 20.89
#